data_AF-A0A9D6BF56-F1
#
_entry.id   AF-A0A9D6BF56-F1
#
_cell.length_a   1.000
_cell.length_b   1.000
_cell.length_c   1.000
_cell.angle_alpha   90.00
_cell.angle_beta   90.00
_cell.angle_gamma   90.00
#
_symmetry.space_group_name_H-M   'P 1'
#
loop_
_entity.id
_entity.type
_entity.pdbx_description
1 polymer ?
#
loop_
_entity_poly.entity_id
_entity_poly.type
_entity_poly.pdbx_seq_one_letter_code
_entity_poly.pdbx_strand_id
1 'polypeptide(L)'
;MNKPSLSAHKLDRLRKEAKVRCRDMGISHAEALDQIAGRYHWTSWALLVKNGGSAAVPRPLFERTPDEMSIAMRQLGRLELQPRSSESSQLVESVSNLFTSPADALQFAIEYMRCALSVPRYARPAKTTVAYWEMRAWLPYCAHLVVQAGEKRRCLLVNRLYKPVGVTNESEWVDYAAVPSLTLMLPEAKLSLFSHVQTGLGYLYGEPPWDSRRSAETYLMRLERLKALMEDPSYTVPVRLG
;
A
#
# COMPACT_ATOMS: atom_id res chain seq x y z
N MET A 1 -12.51 -2.66 -24.52
CA MET A 1 -11.84 -2.64 -23.19
C MET A 1 -11.65 -1.19 -22.78
N ASN A 2 -12.48 -0.68 -21.86
CA ASN A 2 -12.35 0.67 -21.34
C ASN A 2 -11.19 0.70 -20.33
N LYS A 3 -10.12 1.43 -20.67
CA LYS A 3 -8.93 1.60 -19.84
C LYS A 3 -9.19 2.71 -18.81
N PRO A 4 -8.77 2.56 -17.54
CA PRO A 4 -8.92 3.62 -16.54
C PRO A 4 -7.95 4.77 -16.86
N SER A 5 -8.49 5.99 -16.99
CA SER A 5 -7.72 7.20 -17.25
C SER A 5 -7.09 7.75 -15.97
N LEU A 6 -5.89 8.35 -16.07
CA LEU A 6 -5.43 9.26 -15.01
C LEU A 6 -6.45 10.39 -14.86
N SER A 7 -7.14 10.43 -13.72
CA SER A 7 -8.12 11.48 -13.44
C SER A 7 -7.44 12.85 -13.41
N ALA A 8 -8.17 13.89 -13.79
CA ALA A 8 -7.67 15.27 -13.78
C ALA A 8 -7.08 15.67 -12.40
N HIS A 9 -7.70 15.16 -11.33
CA HIS A 9 -7.22 15.36 -9.96
C HIS A 9 -5.82 14.78 -9.71
N LYS A 10 -5.49 13.63 -10.31
CA LYS A 10 -4.17 13.00 -10.18
C LYS A 10 -3.10 13.81 -10.92
N LEU A 11 -3.42 14.35 -12.10
CA LEU A 11 -2.51 15.23 -12.85
C LEU A 11 -2.23 16.53 -12.10
N ASP A 12 -3.23 17.15 -11.48
CA ASP A 12 -3.04 18.37 -10.71
C ASP A 12 -2.19 18.15 -9.45
N ARG A 13 -2.29 16.98 -8.82
CA ARG A 13 -1.42 16.63 -7.69
C ARG A 13 0.03 16.47 -8.11
N LEU A 14 0.29 15.78 -9.22
CA LEU A 14 1.64 15.62 -9.76
C LEU A 14 2.26 16.97 -10.18
N ARG A 15 1.46 17.91 -10.68
CA ARG A 15 1.90 19.29 -10.91
C ARG A 15 2.29 20.01 -9.62
N LYS A 16 1.56 19.79 -8.52
CA LYS A 16 1.93 20.35 -7.21
C LYS A 16 3.24 19.74 -6.68
N GLU A 17 3.44 18.44 -6.86
CA GLU A 17 4.69 17.76 -6.51
C GLU A 17 5.89 18.32 -7.30
N ALA A 18 5.71 18.58 -8.61
CA ALA A 18 6.75 19.19 -9.45
C ALA A 18 7.17 20.57 -8.94
N LYS A 19 6.21 21.37 -8.45
CA LYS A 19 6.48 22.68 -7.84
C LYS A 19 7.23 22.61 -6.51
N VAL A 20 7.07 21.52 -5.77
CA VAL A 20 7.83 21.28 -4.54
C VAL A 20 9.26 20.88 -4.91
N ARG A 21 9.43 19.90 -5.79
CA ARG A 21 10.74 19.44 -6.28
C ARG A 21 11.57 20.53 -6.96
N CYS A 22 10.93 21.41 -7.74
CA CYS A 22 11.57 22.57 -8.33
C CYS A 22 12.20 23.49 -7.27
N ARG A 23 11.55 23.65 -6.11
CA ARG A 23 12.07 24.45 -4.99
C ARG A 23 13.17 23.73 -4.22
N ASP A 24 13.01 22.43 -4.00
CA ASP A 24 13.94 21.67 -3.16
C ASP A 24 15.26 21.33 -3.89
N MET A 25 15.18 21.04 -5.19
CA MET A 25 16.32 20.56 -5.99
C MET A 25 16.94 21.64 -6.86
N GLY A 26 16.35 22.84 -6.92
CA GLY A 26 16.82 23.94 -7.78
C GLY A 26 16.73 23.65 -9.29
N ILE A 27 16.01 22.60 -9.69
CA ILE A 27 15.81 22.21 -11.09
C ILE A 27 14.63 22.98 -11.70
N SER A 28 14.59 23.04 -13.04
CA SER A 28 13.47 23.68 -13.72
C SER A 28 12.15 22.92 -13.48
N HIS A 29 11.02 23.62 -13.48
CA HIS A 29 9.71 22.97 -13.30
C HIS A 29 9.40 21.95 -14.41
N ALA A 30 9.86 22.19 -15.64
CA ALA A 30 9.73 21.24 -16.74
C ALA A 30 10.53 19.96 -16.48
N GLU A 31 11.76 20.10 -16.02
CA GLU A 31 12.62 18.96 -15.66
C GLU A 31 12.08 18.18 -14.46
N ALA A 32 11.52 18.87 -13.46
CA ALA A 32 10.83 18.21 -12.35
C ALA A 32 9.60 17.41 -12.82
N LEU A 33 8.84 17.93 -13.79
CA LEU A 33 7.71 17.22 -14.40
C LEU A 33 8.18 16.00 -15.21
N ASP A 34 9.27 16.12 -15.96
CA ASP A 34 9.83 15.00 -16.74
C ASP A 34 10.42 13.92 -15.84
N GLN A 35 11.05 14.28 -14.71
CA GLN A 35 11.48 13.31 -13.69
C GLN A 35 10.29 12.59 -13.04
N ILE A 36 9.19 13.31 -12.76
CA ILE A 36 7.95 12.70 -12.30
C ILE A 36 7.40 11.74 -13.38
N ALA A 37 7.39 12.15 -14.63
CA ALA A 37 6.96 11.31 -15.74
C ALA A 37 7.82 10.04 -15.89
N GLY A 38 9.13 10.14 -15.61
CA GLY A 38 10.07 9.03 -15.59
C GLY A 38 9.66 7.92 -14.61
N ARG A 39 9.07 8.26 -13.46
CA ARG A 39 8.54 7.26 -12.50
C ARG A 39 7.36 6.47 -13.05
N TYR A 40 6.67 7.04 -14.03
CA TYR A 40 5.59 6.38 -14.74
C TYR A 40 6.05 5.75 -16.06
N HIS A 41 7.37 5.57 -16.26
CA HIS A 41 7.99 5.06 -17.47
C HIS A 41 7.73 5.89 -18.73
N TRP A 42 7.50 7.19 -18.55
CA TRP A 42 7.41 8.14 -19.64
C TRP A 42 8.65 9.00 -19.72
N THR A 43 9.18 9.15 -20.92
CA THR A 43 10.36 9.98 -21.18
C THR A 43 10.08 11.48 -21.08
N SER A 44 8.80 11.89 -21.02
CA SER A 44 8.40 13.27 -20.77
C SER A 44 7.00 13.37 -20.17
N TRP A 45 6.75 14.48 -19.49
CA TRP A 45 5.44 14.85 -18.95
C TRP A 45 4.38 14.98 -20.03
N ALA A 46 4.75 15.50 -21.20
CA ALA A 46 3.83 15.59 -22.34
C ALA A 46 3.34 14.20 -22.76
N LEU A 47 4.22 13.20 -22.77
CA LEU A 47 3.85 11.81 -23.08
C LEU A 47 3.02 11.18 -21.96
N LEU A 48 3.31 11.47 -20.69
CA LEU A 48 2.47 11.05 -19.57
C LEU A 48 1.04 11.62 -19.69
N VAL A 49 0.89 12.91 -19.99
CA VAL A 49 -0.44 13.54 -20.11
C VAL A 49 -1.18 13.03 -21.33
N LYS A 50 -0.48 12.85 -22.46
CA LYS A 50 -1.07 12.40 -23.73
C LYS A 50 -1.44 10.92 -23.72
N ASN A 51 -0.60 10.08 -23.11
CA ASN A 51 -0.72 8.62 -23.14
C ASN A 51 -1.08 8.01 -21.79
N GLY A 52 -1.21 8.81 -20.73
CA GLY A 52 -1.72 8.40 -19.41
C GLY A 52 -3.18 7.95 -19.42
N GLY A 53 -3.84 8.03 -20.58
CA GLY A 53 -5.10 7.34 -20.87
C GLY A 53 -4.96 5.97 -21.54
N SER A 54 -3.76 5.55 -21.97
CA SER A 54 -3.57 4.34 -22.80
C SER A 54 -2.43 3.40 -22.40
N ALA A 55 -1.43 3.81 -21.62
CA ALA A 55 -0.49 2.86 -21.04
C ALA A 55 -1.04 2.23 -19.76
N ALA A 56 -0.80 0.93 -19.62
CA ALA A 56 -0.99 0.21 -18.37
C ALA A 56 -0.45 1.07 -17.22
N VAL A 57 -1.34 1.41 -16.28
CA VAL A 57 -0.95 2.12 -15.05
C VAL A 57 0.24 1.36 -14.47
N PRO A 58 1.42 2.00 -14.32
CA PRO A 58 2.55 1.37 -13.68
C PRO A 58 2.08 0.90 -12.31
N ARG A 59 2.26 -0.39 -12.04
CA ARG A 59 1.99 -0.96 -10.72
C ARG A 59 2.66 -0.06 -9.69
N PRO A 60 2.04 0.24 -8.54
CA PRO A 60 2.72 0.99 -7.50
C PRO A 60 3.86 0.13 -6.97
N LEU A 61 5.06 0.38 -7.50
CA LEU A 61 6.28 -0.25 -7.06
C LEU A 61 6.74 0.47 -5.80
N PHE A 62 7.19 -0.29 -4.82
CA PHE A 62 7.87 0.27 -3.66
C PHE A 62 9.28 0.72 -4.08
N GLU A 63 9.58 2.00 -3.96
CA GLU A 63 10.78 2.60 -4.59
C GLU A 63 12.02 2.70 -3.66
N ARG A 64 11.93 2.35 -2.36
CA ARG A 64 13.10 2.53 -1.48
C ARG A 64 14.17 1.48 -1.67
N THR A 65 15.41 1.95 -1.64
CA THR A 65 16.62 1.17 -1.49
C THR A 65 16.78 0.61 -0.07
N PRO A 66 17.61 -0.44 0.12
CA PRO A 66 17.96 -0.94 1.44
C PRO A 66 18.56 0.12 2.38
N ASP A 67 19.32 1.08 1.85
CA ASP A 67 19.94 2.15 2.63
C ASP A 67 18.91 3.15 3.14
N GLU A 68 17.97 3.59 2.28
CA GLU A 68 16.86 4.44 2.69
C GLU A 68 15.95 3.74 3.69
N MET A 69 15.73 2.43 3.52
CA MET A 69 15.00 1.63 4.49
C MET A 69 15.75 1.52 5.82
N SER A 70 17.08 1.38 5.79
CA SER A 70 17.89 1.40 7.01
C SER A 70 17.74 2.73 7.76
N ILE A 71 17.68 3.85 7.04
CA ILE A 71 17.41 5.17 7.62
C ILE A 71 16.00 5.22 8.23
N ALA A 72 14.97 4.76 7.51
CA ALA A 72 13.59 4.76 7.99
C ALA A 72 13.37 3.89 9.26
N MET A 73 14.21 2.86 9.45
CA MET A 73 14.22 1.96 10.60
C MET A 73 15.00 2.52 11.80
N ARG A 74 15.80 3.59 11.63
CA ARG A 74 16.51 4.23 12.75
C ARG A 74 15.53 5.03 13.60
N GLN A 75 15.79 5.05 14.90
CA GLN A 75 15.05 5.90 15.83
C GLN A 75 15.33 7.36 15.51
N LEU A 76 14.27 8.14 15.33
CA LEU A 76 14.37 9.59 15.22
C LEU A 76 14.76 10.18 16.58
N GLY A 77 15.47 11.31 16.55
CA GLY A 77 15.88 11.99 17.76
C GLY A 77 14.67 12.41 18.60
N ARG A 78 14.83 12.46 19.93
CA ARG A 78 13.75 12.83 20.87
C ARG A 78 13.14 14.22 20.62
N LEU A 79 13.84 15.08 19.88
CA LEU A 79 13.41 16.42 19.46
C LEU A 79 12.64 16.42 18.12
N GLU A 80 12.80 15.40 17.29
CA GLU A 80 12.15 15.28 15.97
C GLU A 80 10.74 14.66 16.07
N LEU A 81 10.47 13.98 17.17
CA LEU A 81 9.19 13.31 17.42
C LEU A 81 8.60 13.75 18.75
N GLN A 82 7.75 14.77 18.69
CA GLN A 82 6.66 14.94 19.65
C GLN A 82 5.32 14.55 18.99
N PRO A 83 5.05 13.26 18.76
CA PRO A 83 3.70 12.85 18.43
C PRO A 83 2.87 13.05 19.70
N ARG A 84 2.11 14.15 19.74
CA ARG A 84 1.10 14.37 20.78
C ARG A 84 -0.10 13.41 20.63
N SER A 85 -0.16 12.65 19.53
CA SER A 85 -1.25 11.73 19.21
C SER A 85 -0.74 10.41 18.61
N SER A 86 -1.61 9.40 18.58
CA SER A 86 -1.39 8.12 17.92
C SER A 86 -1.46 8.19 16.39
N GLU A 87 -1.46 9.38 15.79
CA GLU A 87 -1.87 9.61 14.41
C GLU A 87 -0.74 9.35 13.42
N SER A 88 -0.85 8.23 12.72
CA SER A 88 0.01 7.89 11.57
C SER A 88 0.06 8.97 10.48
N SER A 89 -1.00 9.77 10.32
CA SER A 89 -1.10 10.85 9.33
C SER A 89 -0.10 11.99 9.50
N GLN A 90 0.44 12.19 10.69
CA GLN A 90 1.42 13.27 10.93
C GLN A 90 2.83 12.90 10.49
N LEU A 91 3.12 11.60 10.35
CA LEU A 91 4.47 11.09 10.10
C LEU A 91 4.59 10.36 8.77
N VAL A 92 3.48 9.90 8.22
CA VAL A 92 3.45 9.06 7.04
C VAL A 92 2.38 9.55 6.07
N GLU A 93 2.79 9.71 4.81
CA GLU A 93 1.88 10.07 3.74
C GLU A 93 0.93 8.91 3.40
N SER A 94 -0.28 9.26 2.98
CA SER A 94 -1.23 8.26 2.50
C SER A 94 -0.86 7.78 1.10
N VAL A 95 -0.72 6.46 0.96
CA VAL A 95 -0.43 5.77 -0.31
C VAL A 95 -1.65 5.05 -0.89
N SER A 96 -2.83 5.17 -0.29
CA SER A 96 -4.04 4.47 -0.72
C SER A 96 -4.39 4.74 -2.19
N ASN A 97 -4.18 5.98 -2.64
CA ASN A 97 -4.42 6.43 -4.02
C ASN A 97 -3.46 5.81 -5.06
N LEU A 98 -2.42 5.10 -4.62
CA LEU A 98 -1.51 4.36 -5.48
C LEU A 98 -2.09 3.01 -5.89
N PHE A 99 -3.00 2.44 -5.10
CA PHE A 99 -3.53 1.10 -5.31
C PHE A 99 -4.78 1.13 -6.19
N THR A 100 -4.67 0.58 -7.40
CA THR A 100 -5.81 0.46 -8.33
C THR A 100 -6.51 -0.89 -8.23
N SER A 101 -5.83 -1.86 -7.62
CA SER A 101 -6.33 -3.21 -7.37
C SER A 101 -5.81 -3.74 -6.01
N PRO A 102 -6.39 -4.83 -5.47
CA PRO A 102 -5.82 -5.47 -4.29
C PRO A 102 -4.45 -6.11 -4.58
N ALA A 103 -4.21 -6.53 -5.83
CA ALA A 103 -2.94 -7.10 -6.25
C ALA A 103 -1.81 -6.07 -6.18
N ASP A 104 -2.10 -4.81 -6.50
CA ASP A 104 -1.16 -3.69 -6.36
C ASP A 104 -0.77 -3.46 -4.90
N ALA A 105 -1.75 -3.41 -4.00
CA ALA A 105 -1.51 -3.23 -2.58
C ALA A 105 -0.68 -4.37 -1.97
N LEU A 106 -0.95 -5.62 -2.39
CA LEU A 106 -0.16 -6.77 -1.96
C LEU A 106 1.26 -6.77 -2.53
N GLN A 107 1.42 -6.43 -3.80
CA GLN A 107 2.74 -6.33 -4.41
C GLN A 107 3.59 -5.28 -3.71
N PHE A 108 3.02 -4.09 -3.46
CA PHE A 108 3.67 -3.04 -2.71
C PHE A 108 4.09 -3.51 -1.31
N ALA A 109 3.19 -4.20 -0.60
CA ALA A 109 3.48 -4.73 0.73
C ALA A 109 4.60 -5.79 0.72
N ILE A 110 4.62 -6.66 -0.29
CA ILE A 110 5.66 -7.68 -0.48
C ILE A 110 7.02 -7.01 -0.72
N GLU A 111 7.09 -6.04 -1.63
CA GLU A 111 8.31 -5.32 -1.94
C GLU A 111 8.82 -4.51 -0.74
N TYR A 112 7.93 -3.82 -0.03
CA TYR A 112 8.23 -3.14 1.22
C TYR A 112 8.87 -4.10 2.23
N MET A 113 8.25 -5.26 2.47
CA MET A 113 8.73 -6.22 3.46
C MET A 113 10.05 -6.87 3.06
N ARG A 114 10.25 -7.16 1.76
CA ARG A 114 11.55 -7.65 1.24
C ARG A 114 12.65 -6.61 1.44
N CYS A 115 12.38 -5.34 1.15
CA CYS A 115 13.34 -4.27 1.39
C CYS A 115 13.62 -4.10 2.89
N ALA A 116 12.59 -4.11 3.74
CA ALA A 116 12.73 -4.07 5.19
C ALA A 116 13.62 -5.20 5.72
N LEU A 117 13.40 -6.44 5.26
CA LEU A 117 14.19 -7.61 5.65
C LEU A 117 15.61 -7.60 5.08
N SER A 118 15.88 -6.85 4.00
CA SER A 118 17.24 -6.71 3.47
C SER A 118 18.17 -5.90 4.40
N VAL A 119 17.62 -5.13 5.34
CA VAL A 119 18.40 -4.38 6.32
C VAL A 119 19.08 -5.35 7.30
N PRO A 120 20.43 -5.36 7.41
CA PRO A 120 21.17 -6.35 8.21
C PRO A 120 20.80 -6.34 9.70
N ARG A 121 20.53 -5.16 10.26
CA ARG A 121 20.07 -5.00 11.64
C ARG A 121 18.59 -4.63 11.61
N TYR A 122 17.74 -5.62 11.35
CA TYR A 122 16.30 -5.49 11.55
C TYR A 122 16.02 -5.29 13.05
N ALA A 123 16.18 -4.05 13.50
CA ALA A 123 15.84 -3.63 14.85
C ALA A 123 14.32 -3.53 14.90
N ARG A 124 13.72 -3.95 16.02
CA ARG A 124 12.28 -3.74 16.31
C ARG A 124 11.95 -2.26 16.11
N PRO A 125 11.26 -1.87 15.02
CA PRO A 125 10.94 -0.47 14.77
C PRO A 125 10.06 0.01 15.92
N ALA A 126 10.53 1.02 16.64
CA ALA A 126 9.78 1.63 17.72
C ALA A 126 8.78 2.65 17.16
N LYS A 127 7.83 3.09 17.99
CA LYS A 127 6.94 4.24 17.66
C LYS A 127 7.71 5.51 17.27
N THR A 128 9.02 5.54 17.55
CA THR A 128 9.93 6.62 17.19
C THR A 128 10.61 6.46 15.82
N THR A 129 10.19 5.49 15.01
CA THR A 129 10.75 5.22 13.68
C THR A 129 9.70 5.47 12.60
N VAL A 130 10.11 5.92 11.42
CA VAL A 130 9.20 6.12 10.28
C VAL A 130 8.63 4.77 9.83
N ALA A 131 9.48 3.75 9.73
CA ALA A 131 9.09 2.41 9.31
C ALA A 131 7.99 1.78 10.18
N TYR A 132 7.94 2.09 11.48
CA TYR A 132 6.85 1.61 12.35
C TYR A 132 5.48 2.14 11.90
N TRP A 133 5.38 3.43 11.59
CA TRP A 133 4.12 4.06 11.19
C TRP A 133 3.71 3.63 9.79
N GLU A 134 4.68 3.45 8.90
CA GLU A 134 4.44 2.91 7.56
C GLU A 134 3.90 1.49 7.62
N MET A 135 4.51 0.62 8.42
CA MET A 135 4.01 -0.75 8.57
C MET A 135 2.57 -0.79 9.12
N ARG A 136 2.16 0.20 9.92
CA ARG A 136 0.80 0.28 10.44
C ARG A 136 -0.22 0.81 9.44
N ALA A 137 0.19 1.75 8.58
CA ALA A 137 -0.72 2.42 7.65
C ALA A 137 -0.73 1.77 6.26
N TRP A 138 0.44 1.41 5.74
CA TRP A 138 0.66 0.96 4.36
C TRP A 138 0.52 -0.54 4.17
N LEU A 139 0.61 -1.34 5.23
CA LEU A 139 0.57 -2.79 5.10
C LEU A 139 -0.83 -3.35 5.44
N PRO A 140 -1.30 -4.36 4.69
CA PRO A 140 -2.55 -5.04 5.00
C PRO A 140 -2.43 -5.83 6.30
N TYR A 141 -3.28 -5.48 7.24
CA TYR A 141 -3.52 -6.18 8.50
C TYR A 141 -4.40 -7.41 8.29
N CYS A 142 -5.46 -7.25 7.52
CA CYS A 142 -6.51 -8.24 7.36
C CYS A 142 -7.18 -8.12 5.99
N ALA A 143 -7.58 -9.26 5.42
CA ALA A 143 -8.64 -9.33 4.42
C ALA A 143 -9.98 -9.35 5.17
N HIS A 144 -10.50 -8.15 5.49
CA HIS A 144 -11.67 -7.97 6.32
C HIS A 144 -12.95 -8.34 5.57
N LEU A 145 -13.75 -9.24 6.13
CA LEU A 145 -15.03 -9.64 5.55
C LEU A 145 -16.03 -8.49 5.62
N VAL A 146 -16.50 -8.05 4.45
CA VAL A 146 -17.56 -7.06 4.30
C VAL A 146 -18.82 -7.80 3.86
N VAL A 147 -19.79 -7.91 4.77
CA VAL A 147 -21.10 -8.53 4.49
C VAL A 147 -22.06 -7.44 4.02
N GLN A 148 -22.37 -7.41 2.73
CA GLN A 148 -23.54 -6.69 2.22
C GLN A 148 -24.70 -7.68 2.10
N ALA A 149 -25.87 -7.29 2.61
CA ALA A 149 -27.05 -8.16 2.64
C ALA A 149 -27.38 -8.69 1.24
N GLY A 150 -27.41 -10.02 1.08
CA GLY A 150 -27.79 -10.70 -0.16
C GLY A 150 -26.69 -10.85 -1.22
N GLU A 151 -25.48 -10.33 -1.01
CA GLU A 151 -24.39 -10.43 -1.99
C GLU A 151 -23.32 -11.49 -1.64
N LYS A 152 -22.57 -11.93 -2.66
CA LYS A 152 -21.37 -12.77 -2.47
C LYS A 152 -20.42 -12.07 -1.51
N ARG A 153 -20.00 -12.75 -0.44
CA ARG A 153 -19.08 -12.23 0.59
C ARG A 153 -17.84 -11.63 -0.08
N ARG A 154 -17.61 -10.33 0.16
CA ARG A 154 -16.45 -9.57 -0.32
C ARG A 154 -15.47 -9.42 0.83
N CYS A 155 -14.18 -9.44 0.53
CA CYS A 155 -13.17 -9.07 1.51
C CYS A 155 -12.54 -7.73 1.10
N LEU A 156 -12.17 -6.89 2.05
CA LEU A 156 -11.42 -5.67 1.80
C LEU A 156 -10.05 -5.76 2.46
N LEU A 157 -9.00 -5.41 1.74
CA LEU A 157 -7.69 -5.23 2.37
C LEU A 157 -7.72 -3.98 3.25
N VAL A 158 -7.50 -4.18 4.55
CA VAL A 158 -7.46 -3.11 5.55
C VAL A 158 -6.16 -3.12 6.34
N ASN A 159 -5.76 -1.97 6.85
CA ASN A 159 -4.60 -1.78 7.73
C ASN A 159 -4.97 -2.01 9.22
N ARG A 160 -4.05 -1.72 10.14
CA ARG A 160 -4.22 -2.01 11.59
C ARG A 160 -5.43 -1.32 12.22
N LEU A 161 -5.88 -0.22 11.65
CA LEU A 161 -7.02 0.56 12.14
C LEU A 161 -8.31 0.21 11.39
N TYR A 162 -8.30 -0.92 10.67
CA TYR A 162 -9.38 -1.34 9.78
C TYR A 162 -9.70 -0.28 8.71
N LYS A 163 -8.74 0.60 8.38
CA LYS A 163 -8.87 1.53 7.25
C LYS A 163 -8.41 0.85 5.97
N PRO A 164 -8.86 1.29 4.79
CA PRO A 164 -8.31 0.78 3.54
C PRO A 164 -6.78 0.94 3.53
N VAL A 165 -6.07 -0.05 2.99
CA VAL A 165 -4.61 -0.05 2.99
C VAL A 165 -4.04 1.24 2.40
N GLY A 166 -3.06 1.82 3.08
CA GLY A 166 -2.43 3.08 2.70
C GLY A 166 -3.14 4.34 3.21
N VAL A 167 -4.31 4.24 3.83
CA VAL A 167 -4.97 5.39 4.49
C VAL A 167 -4.33 5.65 5.85
N THR A 168 -3.98 6.91 6.11
CA THR A 168 -3.34 7.35 7.36
C THR A 168 -4.28 8.20 8.24
N ASN A 169 -5.44 8.63 7.72
CA ASN A 169 -6.44 9.33 8.52
C ASN A 169 -7.19 8.34 9.44
N GLU A 170 -6.92 8.43 10.74
CA GLU A 170 -7.49 7.51 11.74
C GLU A 170 -8.92 7.90 12.13
N SER A 171 -9.20 9.21 12.13
CA SER A 171 -10.42 9.82 12.68
C SER A 171 -11.65 9.68 11.77
N GLU A 172 -11.45 9.56 10.46
CA GLU A 172 -12.53 9.59 9.49
C GLU A 172 -13.21 8.22 9.34
N TRP A 173 -14.53 8.18 9.40
CA TRP A 173 -15.28 6.94 9.21
C TRP A 173 -15.09 6.41 7.78
N VAL A 174 -14.96 5.09 7.63
CA VAL A 174 -14.69 4.48 6.33
C VAL A 174 -15.97 3.92 5.75
N ASP A 175 -16.40 4.48 4.62
CA ASP A 175 -17.36 3.81 3.75
C ASP A 175 -16.63 2.80 2.85
N TYR A 176 -16.69 1.51 3.23
CA TYR A 176 -16.06 0.45 2.44
C TYR A 176 -16.70 0.29 1.05
N ALA A 177 -17.95 0.70 0.85
CA ALA A 177 -18.59 0.66 -0.47
C ALA A 177 -17.96 1.67 -1.43
N ALA A 178 -17.37 2.76 -0.91
CA ALA A 178 -16.68 3.76 -1.70
C ALA A 178 -15.25 3.35 -2.12
N VAL A 179 -14.77 2.15 -1.71
CA VAL A 179 -13.40 1.67 -2.01
C VAL A 179 -13.39 0.32 -2.74
N PRO A 180 -14.01 0.23 -3.94
CA PRO A 180 -14.06 -1.02 -4.70
C PRO A 180 -12.68 -1.49 -5.18
N SER A 181 -11.72 -0.58 -5.34
CA SER A 181 -10.37 -0.89 -5.83
C SER A 181 -9.57 -1.83 -4.92
N LEU A 182 -9.91 -1.93 -3.64
CA LEU A 182 -9.24 -2.80 -2.68
C LEU A 182 -10.09 -4.03 -2.30
N THR A 183 -11.18 -4.27 -3.03
CA THR A 183 -12.06 -5.41 -2.79
C THR A 183 -11.47 -6.68 -3.40
N LEU A 184 -11.24 -7.66 -2.54
CA LEU A 184 -10.84 -9.03 -2.85
C LEU A 184 -12.06 -9.91 -3.03
N MET A 185 -12.13 -10.58 -4.18
CA MET A 185 -13.11 -11.63 -4.44
C MET A 185 -12.49 -12.99 -4.09
N LEU A 186 -12.37 -13.25 -2.79
CA LEU A 186 -11.81 -14.50 -2.29
C LEU A 186 -12.86 -15.29 -1.50
N PRO A 187 -13.09 -16.58 -1.81
CA PRO A 187 -13.94 -17.44 -0.99
C PRO A 187 -13.42 -17.57 0.44
N GLU A 188 -14.33 -17.66 1.40
CA GLU A 188 -13.99 -17.78 2.82
C GLU A 188 -13.09 -18.99 3.11
N ALA A 189 -13.32 -20.11 2.44
CA ALA A 189 -12.49 -21.31 2.55
C ALA A 189 -11.01 -21.06 2.18
N LYS A 190 -10.71 -20.07 1.33
CA LYS A 190 -9.33 -19.69 0.99
C LYS A 190 -8.72 -18.72 2.01
N LEU A 191 -9.53 -18.05 2.85
CA LEU A 191 -9.00 -17.14 3.87
C LEU A 191 -8.15 -17.89 4.90
N SER A 192 -8.58 -19.08 5.30
CA SER A 192 -7.86 -19.89 6.29
C SER A 192 -6.45 -20.30 5.83
N LEU A 193 -6.20 -20.36 4.52
CA LEU A 193 -4.94 -20.81 3.94
C LEU A 193 -3.76 -19.85 4.13
N PHE A 194 -4.02 -18.59 4.47
CA PHE A 194 -2.99 -17.62 4.84
C PHE A 194 -3.21 -17.00 6.23
N SER A 195 -4.36 -17.27 6.85
CA SER A 195 -4.73 -16.65 8.12
C SER A 195 -3.79 -17.05 9.24
N HIS A 196 -3.51 -16.11 10.14
CA HIS A 196 -2.98 -16.46 11.44
C HIS A 196 -4.09 -17.06 12.31
N VAL A 197 -3.94 -18.34 12.66
CA VAL A 197 -4.97 -19.16 13.31
C VAL A 197 -5.53 -18.52 14.58
N GLN A 198 -4.69 -17.97 15.45
CA GLN A 198 -5.14 -17.48 16.76
C GLN A 198 -5.83 -16.11 16.70
N THR A 199 -5.46 -15.24 15.76
CA THR A 199 -6.08 -13.91 15.61
C THR A 199 -7.39 -13.97 14.85
N GLY A 200 -7.60 -15.04 14.08
CA GLY A 200 -8.83 -15.30 13.37
C GLY A 200 -8.70 -15.20 11.86
N LEU A 201 -9.83 -15.44 11.20
CA LEU A 201 -9.92 -15.56 9.76
C LEU A 201 -9.63 -14.23 9.04
N GLY A 202 -8.83 -14.30 7.98
CA GLY A 202 -8.40 -13.16 7.16
C GLY A 202 -7.22 -12.37 7.71
N TYR A 203 -6.76 -12.63 8.95
CA TYR A 203 -5.66 -11.89 9.56
C TYR A 203 -4.30 -12.33 8.99
N LEU A 204 -3.49 -11.36 8.57
CA LEU A 204 -2.17 -11.62 7.99
C LEU A 204 -1.06 -11.70 9.06
N TYR A 205 -1.32 -11.29 10.29
CA TYR A 205 -0.36 -11.46 11.37
C TYR A 205 -1.00 -11.81 12.72
N GLY A 206 -0.18 -12.47 13.55
CA GLY A 206 -0.42 -12.68 14.97
C GLY A 206 0.47 -11.76 15.77
N GLU A 207 1.77 -12.02 15.67
CA GLU A 207 2.81 -11.06 16.04
C GLU A 207 3.01 -10.06 14.90
N PRO A 208 2.96 -8.74 15.16
CA PRO A 208 3.19 -7.72 14.16
C PRO A 208 4.55 -7.84 13.45
N PRO A 209 4.64 -7.43 12.17
CA PRO A 209 5.89 -7.53 11.41
C PRO A 209 7.02 -6.67 12.00
N TRP A 210 6.71 -5.57 12.69
CA TRP A 210 7.71 -4.74 13.37
C TRP A 210 8.24 -5.33 14.67
N ASP A 211 7.69 -6.42 15.21
CA ASP A 211 8.12 -6.92 16.52
C ASP A 211 9.44 -7.69 16.48
N SER A 212 9.68 -8.44 15.40
CA SER A 212 10.93 -9.17 15.17
C SER A 212 11.11 -9.52 13.70
N ARG A 213 12.35 -9.84 13.31
CA ARG A 213 12.65 -10.35 11.97
C ARG A 213 11.84 -11.59 11.61
N ARG A 214 11.70 -12.53 12.57
CA ARG A 214 10.91 -13.76 12.38
C ARG A 214 9.44 -13.45 12.13
N SER A 215 8.88 -12.48 12.86
CA SER A 215 7.49 -12.03 12.69
C SER A 215 7.30 -11.39 11.31
N ALA A 216 8.25 -10.56 10.86
CA ALA A 216 8.29 -9.99 9.51
C ALA A 216 8.37 -11.05 8.39
N GLU A 217 9.23 -12.06 8.54
CA GLU A 217 9.36 -13.17 7.57
C GLU A 217 8.07 -14.00 7.50
N THR A 218 7.46 -14.28 8.65
CA THR A 218 6.18 -15.00 8.72
C THR A 218 5.06 -14.19 8.05
N TYR A 219 5.04 -12.87 8.28
CA TYR A 219 4.09 -11.97 7.63
C TYR A 219 4.29 -11.93 6.11
N LEU A 220 5.53 -11.81 5.63
CA LEU A 220 5.85 -11.85 4.20
C LEU A 220 5.37 -13.15 3.54
N MET A 221 5.62 -14.31 4.17
CA MET A 221 5.14 -15.59 3.67
C MET A 221 3.61 -15.64 3.51
N ARG A 222 2.85 -15.03 4.43
CA ARG A 222 1.39 -14.93 4.32
C ARG A 222 0.93 -13.98 3.22
N LEU A 223 1.64 -12.87 3.01
CA LEU A 223 1.38 -11.97 1.86
C LEU A 223 1.57 -12.70 0.53
N GLU A 224 2.69 -13.41 0.38
CA GLU A 224 2.98 -14.20 -0.82
C GLU A 224 1.94 -15.30 -1.03
N ARG A 225 1.49 -15.94 0.06
CA ARG A 225 0.41 -16.93 0.00
C ARG A 225 -0.92 -16.33 -0.45
N LEU A 226 -1.32 -15.19 0.11
CA LEU A 226 -2.54 -14.48 -0.30
C LEU A 226 -2.46 -14.07 -1.78
N LYS A 227 -1.33 -13.53 -2.22
CA LYS A 227 -1.11 -13.18 -3.63
C LYS A 227 -1.27 -14.40 -4.55
N ALA A 228 -0.62 -15.52 -4.21
CA ALA A 228 -0.74 -16.75 -4.99
C ALA A 228 -2.20 -17.27 -5.07
N LEU A 229 -2.97 -17.14 -3.98
CA LEU A 229 -4.37 -17.54 -3.94
C LEU A 229 -5.28 -16.68 -4.83
N MET A 230 -4.91 -15.42 -5.07
CA MET A 230 -5.61 -14.51 -5.99
C MET A 230 -5.28 -14.77 -7.46
N GLU A 231 -4.05 -15.22 -7.73
CA GLU A 231 -3.58 -15.52 -9.09
C GLU A 231 -3.99 -16.92 -9.55
N ASP A 232 -4.42 -17.79 -8.62
CA ASP A 232 -4.86 -19.15 -8.89
C ASP A 232 -6.16 -19.21 -9.74
N PRO A 233 -6.08 -19.63 -11.01
CA PRO A 233 -7.21 -19.66 -11.93
C PRO A 233 -8.18 -20.82 -11.65
N SER A 234 -7.77 -21.83 -10.89
CA SER A 234 -8.58 -23.03 -10.60
C SER A 234 -9.83 -22.73 -9.75
N TYR A 235 -9.96 -21.50 -9.26
CA TYR A 235 -11.13 -21.01 -8.55
C TYR A 235 -11.58 -19.64 -9.08
N THR A 236 -11.85 -19.58 -10.38
CA THR A 236 -12.57 -18.43 -10.95
C THR A 236 -14.00 -18.47 -10.38
N VAL A 237 -14.38 -17.49 -9.55
CA VAL A 237 -15.79 -17.35 -9.15
C VAL A 237 -16.59 -17.18 -10.45
N PRO A 238 -17.62 -18.00 -10.73
CA PRO A 238 -18.43 -17.80 -11.92
C PRO A 238 -19.07 -16.41 -11.82
N VAL A 239 -18.61 -15.51 -12.69
CA VAL A 239 -19.27 -14.25 -12.99
C VAL A 239 -20.55 -14.66 -13.72
N ARG A 240 -21.63 -14.85 -12.96
CA ARG A 240 -22.95 -14.81 -13.57
C ARG A 240 -23.19 -13.35 -13.90
N LEU A 241 -23.02 -13.01 -15.18
CA LEU A 241 -23.58 -11.81 -15.76
C LEU A 241 -25.08 -11.87 -15.50
N GLY A 242 -25.57 -10.93 -14.68
CA GLY A 242 -26.99 -10.63 -14.59
C GLY A 242 -27.41 -9.80 -15.78
#